data_AF-A0A841PQX8-F1
#
_entry.id   AF-A0A841PQX8-F1
#
_cell.length_a   1.000
_cell.length_b   1.000
_cell.length_c   1.000
_cell.angle_alpha   90.00
_cell.angle_beta   90.00
_cell.angle_gamma   90.00
#
_symmetry.space_group_name_H-M   'P 1'
#
loop_
_entity.id
_entity.type
_entity.pdbx_description
1 polymer ?
#
loop_
_entity_poly.entity_id
_entity_poly.type
_entity_poly.pdbx_seq_one_letter_code
_entity_poly.pdbx_strand_id
1 'polypeptide(L)'
;MFETLATHWPQILAIISVVMATAGIIHVVMTKEDVRAATGWVGVMVLSPIIGVLIYAVAGINRIRRASISAQRPLTGGAVSAKHERDVAAEEALIVERYGQRFTGLRTLGDRVARRALLPGNAIDVLETGDEAYAAMCAAIDGAARSVLLETYIFDNDAVGQVFVEALAGAVRRGVTVRVLIDAVGARYSVPSILGHLRSADIPADVFNGNIVMGLRLPYANLRTHRKILIVDGKVAFTGGMNIRKGFSAEFAGSNSARDTHFRVTGPVVADLFSVAAEDWRFATDEALKGDAWRIGPLSPAPGLPMLVRTVASGPDASIETNHKLLIGAFSVARKSIRLMSPYFLPDRELISALTTAARRGVEIDIVVPAVNNLFLVDRAMTAQFDQLLKNYCRVWRTEGPFDHSKLLSIDGVWAYVGSSNLDARSLRLNFEIDLEVLDAGFASEIQARIGSALATAVPVTLDALRARPFLIRLFDRVLWLGSPYL
;
A
#
# COMPACT_ATOMS: atom_id res chain seq x y z
N MET A 1 47.71 28.88 20.61
CA MET A 1 46.45 28.18 20.22
C MET A 1 46.22 28.26 18.72
N PHE A 2 46.11 29.44 18.11
CA PHE A 2 45.95 29.57 16.64
C PHE A 2 47.15 29.05 15.84
N GLU A 3 48.39 29.33 16.26
CA GLU A 3 49.59 28.76 15.61
C GLU A 3 49.62 27.23 15.70
N THR A 4 49.26 26.66 16.84
CA THR A 4 49.19 25.20 17.03
C THR A 4 48.16 24.56 16.11
N LEU A 5 46.98 25.19 15.98
CA LEU A 5 45.94 24.77 15.04
C LEU A 5 46.40 24.92 13.58
N ALA A 6 47.03 26.05 13.23
CA ALA A 6 47.54 26.29 11.89
C ALA A 6 48.70 25.36 11.50
N THR A 7 49.49 24.89 12.46
CA THR A 7 50.58 23.94 12.22
C THR A 7 50.08 22.51 12.12
N HIS A 8 49.05 22.14 12.89
CA HIS A 8 48.60 20.74 13.00
C HIS A 8 47.23 20.43 12.38
N TRP A 9 46.63 21.38 11.65
CA TRP A 9 45.31 21.16 11.04
C TRP A 9 45.22 19.91 10.15
N PRO A 10 46.26 19.48 9.38
CA PRO A 10 46.17 18.28 8.56
C PRO A 10 46.10 17.01 9.42
N GLN A 11 46.90 16.92 10.49
CA GLN A 11 46.89 15.78 11.40
C GLN A 11 45.58 15.73 12.19
N ILE A 12 45.08 16.88 12.65
CA ILE A 12 43.79 17.01 13.31
C ILE A 12 42.67 16.54 12.36
N LEU A 13 42.67 17.00 11.11
CA LEU A 13 41.67 16.61 10.11
C LEU A 13 41.75 15.12 9.77
N ALA A 14 42.97 14.54 9.69
CA ALA A 14 43.16 13.12 9.46
C ALA A 14 42.63 12.28 10.64
N ILE A 15 42.93 12.66 11.88
CA ILE A 15 42.39 11.99 13.08
C ILE A 15 40.86 12.07 13.10
N ILE A 16 40.28 13.26 12.88
CA ILE A 16 38.83 13.44 12.82
C ILE A 16 38.22 12.56 11.73
N SER A 17 38.82 12.53 10.53
CA SER A 17 38.36 11.70 9.42
C SER A 17 38.34 10.22 9.80
N VAL A 18 39.42 9.70 10.38
CA VAL A 18 39.52 8.29 10.79
C VAL A 18 38.51 7.95 11.88
N VAL A 19 38.38 8.79 12.90
CA VAL A 19 37.44 8.57 14.00
C VAL A 19 36.00 8.59 13.49
N MET A 20 35.64 9.59 12.68
CA MET A 20 34.31 9.72 12.10
C MET A 20 33.96 8.52 11.21
N ALA A 21 34.85 8.14 10.28
CA ALA A 21 34.62 7.00 9.42
C ALA A 21 34.53 5.69 10.21
N THR A 22 35.41 5.48 11.19
CA THR A 22 35.38 4.27 12.03
C THR A 22 34.06 4.17 12.79
N ALA A 23 33.62 5.25 13.43
CA ALA A 23 32.34 5.29 14.14
C ALA A 23 31.15 5.07 13.20
N GLY A 24 31.15 5.71 12.03
CA GLY A 24 30.13 5.54 11.00
C GLY A 24 30.05 4.11 10.46
N ILE A 25 31.20 3.51 10.16
CA ILE A 25 31.33 2.13 9.67
C ILE A 25 30.85 1.14 10.74
N ILE A 26 31.30 1.29 12.00
CA ILE A 26 30.82 0.47 13.12
C ILE A 26 29.30 0.58 13.22
N HIS A 27 28.74 1.79 13.17
CA HIS A 27 27.30 1.98 13.22
C HIS A 27 26.59 1.31 12.02
N VAL A 28 27.11 1.44 10.80
CA VAL A 28 26.54 0.77 9.61
C VAL A 28 26.53 -0.75 9.79
N VAL A 29 27.69 -1.34 10.14
CA VAL A 29 27.85 -2.79 10.30
C VAL A 29 26.95 -3.34 11.40
N MET A 30 26.76 -2.60 12.50
CA MET A 30 25.95 -3.03 13.64
C MET A 30 24.44 -2.81 13.44
N THR A 31 24.00 -2.02 12.45
CA THR A 31 22.58 -1.61 12.34
C THR A 31 21.92 -1.89 11.00
N LYS A 32 22.69 -2.13 9.93
CA LYS A 32 22.13 -2.42 8.60
C LYS A 32 21.98 -3.92 8.41
N GLU A 33 20.76 -4.36 8.13
CA GLU A 33 20.43 -5.76 7.83
C GLU A 33 20.73 -6.13 6.37
N ASP A 34 20.67 -5.15 5.45
CA ASP A 34 20.99 -5.36 4.04
C ASP A 34 22.48 -5.15 3.79
N VAL A 35 23.17 -6.23 3.40
CA VAL A 35 24.61 -6.25 3.14
C VAL A 35 25.02 -5.33 1.99
N ARG A 36 24.19 -5.19 0.94
CA ARG A 36 24.49 -4.33 -0.22
C ARG A 36 24.43 -2.87 0.19
N ALA A 37 23.38 -2.49 0.92
CA ALA A 37 23.25 -1.15 1.46
C ALA A 37 24.36 -0.83 2.46
N ALA A 38 24.70 -1.79 3.35
CA ALA A 38 25.79 -1.63 4.29
C ALA A 38 27.13 -1.41 3.57
N THR A 39 27.46 -2.26 2.59
CA THR A 39 28.70 -2.16 1.81
C THR A 39 28.77 -0.84 1.04
N GLY A 40 27.64 -0.39 0.47
CA GLY A 40 27.57 0.92 -0.21
C GLY A 40 27.89 2.09 0.73
N TRP A 41 27.29 2.11 1.92
CA TRP A 41 27.58 3.15 2.91
C TRP A 41 29.02 3.09 3.42
N VAL A 42 29.54 1.89 3.68
CA VAL A 42 30.95 1.70 4.06
C VAL A 42 31.87 2.23 2.95
N GLY A 43 31.59 1.90 1.68
CA GLY A 43 32.36 2.40 0.54
C GLY A 43 32.36 3.93 0.46
N VAL A 44 31.19 4.57 0.63
CA VAL A 44 31.08 6.03 0.66
C VAL A 44 31.89 6.65 1.82
N MET A 45 31.87 6.02 3.00
CA MET A 45 32.66 6.47 4.16
C MET A 45 34.16 6.24 3.98
N VAL A 46 34.58 5.19 3.27
CA VAL A 46 36.00 4.95 2.96
C VAL A 46 36.51 5.97 1.95
N LEU A 47 35.72 6.29 0.91
CA LEU A 47 36.10 7.26 -0.13
C LEU A 47 36.00 8.71 0.36
N SER A 48 35.06 8.99 1.27
CA SER A 48 34.87 10.32 1.86
C SER A 48 34.52 10.20 3.35
N PRO A 49 35.52 10.09 4.24
CA PRO A 49 35.32 9.87 5.68
C PRO A 49 34.38 10.84 6.39
N ILE A 50 34.52 12.13 6.11
CA ILE A 50 33.71 13.16 6.78
C ILE A 50 32.35 13.30 6.08
N ILE A 51 32.36 13.61 4.78
CA ILE A 51 31.12 13.88 4.02
C ILE A 51 30.25 12.62 3.96
N GLY A 52 30.84 11.45 3.76
CA GLY A 52 30.13 10.18 3.72
C GLY A 52 29.41 9.85 5.03
N VAL A 53 30.04 10.13 6.18
CA VAL A 53 29.40 9.97 7.49
C VAL A 53 28.28 10.99 7.70
N LEU A 54 28.46 12.24 7.27
CA LEU A 54 27.41 13.26 7.35
C LEU A 54 26.19 12.89 6.49
N ILE A 55 26.41 12.47 5.23
CA ILE A 55 25.35 12.01 4.34
C ILE A 55 24.66 10.78 4.93
N TYR A 56 25.42 9.82 5.47
CA TYR A 56 24.86 8.66 6.15
C TYR A 56 24.01 9.04 7.37
N ALA A 57 24.45 10.01 8.18
CA ALA A 57 23.71 10.46 9.35
C ALA A 57 22.35 11.08 9.00
N VAL A 58 22.25 11.68 7.82
CA VAL A 58 21.02 12.28 7.27
C VAL A 58 20.15 11.23 6.57
N ALA A 59 20.71 10.45 5.65
CA ALA A 59 19.94 9.59 4.73
C ALA A 59 20.05 8.08 5.04
N GLY A 60 21.14 7.64 5.66
CA GLY A 60 21.42 6.23 5.93
C GLY A 60 20.87 5.71 7.25
N ILE A 61 20.72 6.56 8.28
CA ILE A 61 20.15 6.14 9.57
C ILE A 61 18.62 6.14 9.48
N ASN A 62 18.01 4.95 9.55
CA ASN A 62 16.55 4.83 9.61
C ASN A 62 16.04 5.23 11.01
N ARG A 63 15.65 6.49 11.18
CA ARG A 63 15.17 7.04 12.46
C ARG A 63 13.71 6.67 12.76
N ILE A 64 12.92 6.32 11.74
CA ILE A 64 11.52 5.90 11.89
C ILE A 64 11.42 4.61 12.71
N ARG A 65 12.37 3.68 12.54
CA ARG A 65 12.43 2.42 13.32
C ARG A 65 12.75 2.63 14.80
N ARG A 66 13.42 3.73 15.19
CA ARG A 66 13.83 4.03 16.58
C ARG A 66 12.87 4.96 17.30
N ALA A 67 12.39 6.00 16.62
CA ALA A 67 11.39 6.90 17.16
C ALA A 67 10.02 6.28 16.89
N SER A 68 9.73 5.35 17.79
CA SER A 68 8.57 4.50 17.93
C SER A 68 7.23 5.16 17.57
N ILE A 69 6.89 5.16 16.28
CA ILE A 69 5.49 5.12 15.82
C ILE A 69 4.79 3.92 16.52
N SER A 70 5.56 2.88 16.87
CA SER A 70 5.16 1.74 17.70
C SER A 70 4.88 2.04 19.18
N ALA A 71 5.39 3.12 19.81
CA ALA A 71 5.18 3.35 21.26
C ALA A 71 3.96 4.23 21.55
N GLN A 72 3.48 4.96 20.54
CA GLN A 72 2.21 5.70 20.61
C GLN A 72 1.03 4.90 20.07
N ARG A 73 1.26 3.74 19.44
CA ARG A 73 0.22 2.79 19.07
C ARG A 73 0.02 1.81 20.23
N PRO A 74 -1.08 1.92 20.98
CA PRO A 74 -1.47 0.81 21.83
C PRO A 74 -1.63 -0.41 20.92
N LEU A 75 -1.08 -1.55 21.33
CA LEU A 75 -1.29 -2.87 20.70
C LEU A 75 -2.75 -3.34 20.91
N THR A 76 -3.73 -2.45 20.75
CA THR A 76 -5.16 -2.69 20.95
C THR A 76 -5.86 -3.23 19.72
N GLY A 77 -5.13 -3.46 18.61
CA GLY A 77 -5.67 -4.13 17.41
C GLY A 77 -6.20 -5.55 17.66
N GLY A 78 -5.90 -6.14 18.83
CA GLY A 78 -6.49 -7.40 19.27
C GLY A 78 -7.86 -7.28 19.94
N ALA A 79 -8.29 -6.10 20.41
CA ALA A 79 -9.43 -6.01 21.33
C ALA A 79 -10.80 -6.29 20.66
N VAL A 80 -10.95 -6.07 19.34
CA VAL A 80 -12.21 -6.40 18.64
C VAL A 80 -12.24 -7.86 18.18
N SER A 81 -11.10 -8.44 17.80
CA SER A 81 -10.99 -9.88 17.51
C SER A 81 -11.01 -10.74 18.78
N ALA A 82 -10.62 -10.23 19.94
CA ALA A 82 -10.51 -10.98 21.20
C ALA A 82 -11.85 -11.19 21.94
N LYS A 83 -12.97 -10.63 21.44
CA LYS A 83 -14.29 -10.80 22.08
C LYS A 83 -15.14 -11.92 21.49
N HIS A 84 -14.72 -12.54 20.38
CA HIS A 84 -15.30 -13.80 19.92
C HIS A 84 -14.34 -14.92 20.32
N GLU A 85 -14.81 -15.87 21.11
CA GLU A 85 -14.12 -17.16 21.30
C GLU A 85 -14.01 -17.81 19.92
N ARG A 86 -12.85 -17.67 19.28
CA ARG A 86 -12.59 -18.28 17.97
C ARG A 86 -12.37 -19.78 18.16
N ASP A 87 -13.17 -20.57 17.46
CA ASP A 87 -12.87 -21.98 17.25
C ASP A 87 -11.91 -22.13 16.07
N VAL A 88 -10.61 -22.02 16.37
CA VAL A 88 -9.53 -22.11 15.37
C VAL A 88 -9.58 -23.43 14.62
N ALA A 89 -9.97 -24.52 15.29
CA ALA A 89 -10.05 -25.85 14.72
C ALA A 89 -11.21 -25.96 13.72
N ALA A 90 -12.39 -25.44 14.07
CA ALA A 90 -13.52 -25.37 13.14
C ALA A 90 -13.22 -24.52 11.90
N GLU A 91 -12.56 -23.37 12.08
CA GLU A 91 -12.14 -22.51 10.96
C GLU A 91 -11.09 -23.18 10.07
N GLU A 92 -10.17 -23.97 10.65
CA GLU A 92 -9.20 -24.73 9.87
C GLU A 92 -9.87 -25.85 9.08
N ALA A 93 -10.77 -26.62 9.72
CA ALA A 93 -11.55 -27.66 9.07
C ALA A 93 -12.34 -27.10 7.87
N LEU A 94 -12.98 -25.94 8.05
CA LEU A 94 -13.68 -25.23 6.98
C LEU A 94 -12.75 -24.87 5.81
N ILE A 95 -11.53 -24.40 6.10
CA ILE A 95 -10.55 -24.05 5.06
C ILE A 95 -10.11 -25.29 4.30
N VAL A 96 -9.83 -26.38 5.00
CA VAL A 96 -9.43 -27.66 4.41
C VAL A 96 -10.53 -28.20 3.50
N GLU A 97 -11.77 -28.23 4.00
CA GLU A 97 -12.93 -28.74 3.27
C GLU A 97 -13.23 -27.92 2.01
N ARG A 98 -13.22 -26.58 2.12
CA ARG A 98 -13.71 -25.71 1.03
C ARG A 98 -12.61 -25.23 0.07
N TYR A 99 -11.40 -25.01 0.55
CA TYR A 99 -10.31 -24.39 -0.23
C TYR A 99 -9.07 -25.30 -0.35
N GLY A 100 -8.97 -26.31 0.49
CA GLY A 100 -7.91 -27.32 0.49
C GLY A 100 -6.78 -27.04 1.47
N GLN A 101 -6.13 -28.12 1.91
CA GLN A 101 -5.06 -28.13 2.94
C GLN A 101 -3.97 -27.08 2.75
N ARG A 102 -3.64 -26.74 1.50
CA ARG A 102 -2.55 -25.79 1.19
C ARG A 102 -2.77 -24.39 1.78
N PHE A 103 -4.01 -23.97 2.02
CA PHE A 103 -4.30 -22.65 2.55
C PHE A 103 -4.23 -22.56 4.07
N THR A 104 -4.13 -23.68 4.81
CA THR A 104 -3.98 -23.64 6.27
C THR A 104 -2.65 -23.03 6.71
N GLY A 105 -1.57 -23.37 5.99
CA GLY A 105 -0.26 -22.74 6.16
C GLY A 105 -0.27 -21.25 5.83
N LEU A 106 -0.95 -20.85 4.74
CA LEU A 106 -1.08 -19.44 4.36
C LEU A 106 -1.90 -18.65 5.38
N ARG A 107 -3.01 -19.21 5.88
CA ARG A 107 -3.80 -18.63 6.96
C ARG A 107 -2.93 -18.35 8.18
N THR A 108 -2.17 -19.37 8.64
CA THR A 108 -1.29 -19.27 9.80
C THR A 108 -0.19 -18.22 9.60
N LEU A 109 0.43 -18.19 8.42
CA LEU A 109 1.42 -17.16 8.08
C LEU A 109 0.80 -15.77 8.18
N GLY A 110 -0.33 -15.55 7.52
CA GLY A 110 -0.99 -14.24 7.50
C GLY A 110 -1.50 -13.79 8.86
N ASP A 111 -2.00 -14.71 9.70
CA ASP A 111 -2.44 -14.38 11.07
C ASP A 111 -1.27 -13.81 11.89
N ARG A 112 -0.05 -14.33 11.65
CA ARG A 112 1.17 -13.88 12.33
C ARG A 112 1.73 -12.59 11.75
N VAL A 113 1.81 -12.46 10.42
CA VAL A 113 2.45 -11.29 9.78
C VAL A 113 1.53 -10.07 9.74
N ALA A 114 0.22 -10.25 9.57
CA ALA A 114 -0.75 -9.17 9.61
C ALA A 114 -1.19 -8.84 11.04
N ARG A 115 -0.95 -9.75 12.00
CA ARG A 115 -1.42 -9.66 13.39
C ARG A 115 -2.93 -9.44 13.48
N ARG A 116 -3.66 -9.96 12.50
CA ARG A 116 -5.12 -9.93 12.37
C ARG A 116 -5.59 -11.28 11.86
N ALA A 117 -6.76 -11.69 12.35
CA ALA A 117 -7.38 -12.94 12.00
C ALA A 117 -7.91 -12.93 10.56
N LEU A 118 -7.82 -14.07 9.87
CA LEU A 118 -8.72 -14.35 8.75
C LEU A 118 -10.10 -14.72 9.31
N LEU A 119 -11.09 -13.84 9.09
CA LEU A 119 -12.42 -13.93 9.70
C LEU A 119 -13.47 -14.35 8.67
N PRO A 120 -14.43 -15.25 9.02
CA PRO A 120 -15.56 -15.58 8.15
C PRO A 120 -16.68 -14.52 8.23
N GLY A 121 -17.71 -14.67 7.40
CA GLY A 121 -18.95 -13.90 7.50
C GLY A 121 -18.88 -12.49 6.92
N ASN A 122 -17.98 -12.26 5.97
CA ASN A 122 -17.86 -10.99 5.26
C ASN A 122 -18.59 -11.04 3.92
N ALA A 123 -18.83 -9.88 3.34
CA ALA A 123 -19.24 -9.72 1.96
C ALA A 123 -18.51 -8.54 1.33
N ILE A 124 -18.11 -8.70 0.07
CA ILE A 124 -17.40 -7.69 -0.70
C ILE A 124 -18.11 -7.53 -2.03
N ASP A 125 -18.52 -6.30 -2.35
CA ASP A 125 -19.00 -5.91 -3.67
C ASP A 125 -17.86 -5.18 -4.41
N VAL A 126 -17.59 -5.59 -5.64
CA VAL A 126 -16.59 -4.94 -6.51
C VAL A 126 -17.21 -3.71 -7.17
N LEU A 127 -16.53 -2.57 -7.08
CA LEU A 127 -16.91 -1.31 -7.72
C LEU A 127 -15.91 -1.04 -8.84
N GLU A 128 -16.37 -1.14 -10.07
CA GLU A 128 -15.51 -1.30 -11.25
C GLU A 128 -15.00 0.02 -11.82
N THR A 129 -15.74 1.09 -11.57
CA THR A 129 -15.50 2.42 -12.15
C THR A 129 -15.54 3.49 -11.07
N GLY A 130 -14.97 4.65 -11.37
CA GLY A 130 -15.04 5.80 -10.47
C GLY A 130 -16.47 6.22 -10.18
N ASP A 131 -17.32 6.27 -11.19
CA ASP A 131 -18.70 6.70 -11.05
C ASP A 131 -19.50 5.75 -10.13
N GLU A 132 -19.35 4.43 -10.30
CA GLU A 132 -19.94 3.45 -9.38
C GLU A 132 -19.43 3.61 -7.95
N ALA A 133 -18.11 3.75 -7.79
CA ALA A 133 -17.50 3.83 -6.47
C ALA A 133 -17.90 5.12 -5.74
N TYR A 134 -17.84 6.27 -6.42
CA TYR A 134 -18.22 7.57 -5.87
C TYR A 134 -19.70 7.62 -5.52
N ALA A 135 -20.58 7.10 -6.39
CA ALA A 135 -22.01 7.02 -6.10
C ALA A 135 -22.30 6.14 -4.86
N ALA A 136 -21.67 4.96 -4.77
CA ALA A 136 -21.87 4.06 -3.63
C ALA A 136 -21.34 4.66 -2.31
N MET A 137 -20.18 5.32 -2.36
CA MET A 137 -19.61 6.02 -1.20
C MET A 137 -20.48 7.19 -0.74
N CYS A 138 -20.95 8.04 -1.66
CA CYS A 138 -21.80 9.17 -1.33
C CYS A 138 -23.17 8.71 -0.80
N ALA A 139 -23.78 7.68 -1.41
CA ALA A 139 -25.02 7.10 -0.91
C ALA A 139 -24.87 6.54 0.52
N ALA A 140 -23.72 5.94 0.84
CA ALA A 140 -23.43 5.50 2.20
C ALA A 140 -23.30 6.68 3.16
N ILE A 141 -22.59 7.75 2.77
CA ILE A 141 -22.47 8.98 3.58
C ILE A 141 -23.83 9.64 3.80
N ASP A 142 -24.68 9.69 2.78
CA ASP A 142 -26.04 10.24 2.86
C ASP A 142 -26.96 9.41 3.76
N GLY A 143 -26.78 8.08 3.76
CA GLY A 143 -27.48 7.16 4.64
C GLY A 143 -26.91 7.06 6.06
N ALA A 144 -25.80 7.74 6.36
CA ALA A 144 -25.13 7.66 7.66
C ALA A 144 -26.01 8.23 8.78
N ALA A 145 -26.08 7.50 9.90
CA ALA A 145 -26.88 7.88 11.06
C ALA A 145 -26.06 8.25 12.30
N ARG A 146 -24.78 7.86 12.37
CA ARG A 146 -23.93 8.03 13.56
C ARG A 146 -22.58 8.63 13.24
N SER A 147 -21.84 8.04 12.30
CA SER A 147 -20.47 8.44 12.05
C SER A 147 -19.99 8.19 10.63
N VAL A 148 -19.11 9.07 10.15
CA VAL A 148 -18.31 8.87 8.94
C VAL A 148 -16.84 9.10 9.28
N LEU A 149 -15.98 8.11 8.99
CA LEU A 149 -14.53 8.25 9.03
C LEU A 149 -13.99 8.03 7.62
N LEU A 150 -13.37 9.05 7.04
CA LEU A 150 -12.73 9.00 5.74
C LEU A 150 -11.24 9.21 5.88
N GLU A 151 -10.44 8.28 5.37
CA GLU A 151 -9.01 8.42 5.16
C GLU A 151 -8.71 8.23 3.67
N THR A 152 -7.93 9.14 3.07
CA THR A 152 -7.52 8.99 1.66
C THR A 152 -6.16 9.61 1.39
N TYR A 153 -5.46 9.10 0.38
CA TYR A 153 -4.25 9.71 -0.13
C TYR A 153 -4.58 11.03 -0.84
N ILE A 154 -5.27 10.99 -1.99
CA ILE A 154 -5.66 12.19 -2.74
C ILE A 154 -7.15 12.46 -2.59
N PHE A 155 -7.45 13.72 -2.24
CA PHE A 155 -8.77 14.32 -2.28
C PHE A 155 -8.63 15.64 -3.06
N ASP A 156 -8.90 15.57 -4.36
CA ASP A 156 -8.71 16.72 -5.26
C ASP A 156 -9.84 17.75 -5.08
N ASN A 157 -9.50 19.03 -5.26
CA ASN A 157 -10.46 20.12 -5.32
C ASN A 157 -11.02 20.26 -6.75
N ASP A 158 -11.83 19.28 -7.14
CA ASP A 158 -12.49 19.22 -8.44
C ASP A 158 -13.96 18.82 -8.31
N ALA A 159 -14.64 18.58 -9.44
CA ALA A 159 -16.07 18.27 -9.46
C ALA A 159 -16.44 17.06 -8.56
N VAL A 160 -15.65 15.99 -8.60
CA VAL A 160 -15.86 14.82 -7.72
C VAL A 160 -15.59 15.21 -6.27
N GLY A 161 -14.52 15.95 -6.02
CA GLY A 161 -14.21 16.41 -4.68
C GLY A 161 -15.33 17.24 -4.05
N GLN A 162 -15.96 18.13 -4.83
CA GLN A 162 -17.08 18.95 -4.38
C GLN A 162 -18.33 18.12 -4.07
N VAL A 163 -18.60 17.05 -4.84
CA VAL A 163 -19.68 16.09 -4.52
C VAL A 163 -19.46 15.45 -3.14
N PHE A 164 -18.23 15.03 -2.83
CA PHE A 164 -17.91 14.48 -1.51
C PHE A 164 -18.02 15.51 -0.40
N VAL A 165 -17.58 16.75 -0.61
CA VAL A 165 -17.74 17.83 0.38
C VAL A 165 -19.21 18.04 0.69
N GLU A 166 -20.09 18.09 -0.32
CA GLU A 166 -21.52 18.30 -0.11
C GLU A 166 -22.16 17.12 0.65
N ALA A 167 -21.84 15.88 0.30
CA ALA A 167 -22.34 14.70 1.00
C ALA A 167 -21.91 14.69 2.48
N LEU A 168 -20.63 14.98 2.74
CA LEU A 168 -20.09 15.06 4.11
C LEU A 168 -20.70 16.22 4.90
N ALA A 169 -20.88 17.39 4.27
CA ALA A 169 -21.54 18.55 4.87
C ALA A 169 -23.00 18.22 5.20
N GLY A 170 -23.69 17.50 4.31
CA GLY A 170 -25.03 16.95 4.55
C GLY A 170 -25.07 16.06 5.79
N ALA A 171 -24.10 15.17 5.96
CA ALA A 171 -23.98 14.33 7.15
C ALA A 171 -23.77 15.17 8.43
N VAL A 172 -22.87 16.16 8.41
CA VAL A 172 -22.66 17.08 9.53
C VAL A 172 -23.94 17.83 9.89
N ARG A 173 -24.69 18.35 8.91
CA ARG A 173 -25.98 19.04 9.13
C ARG A 173 -27.05 18.13 9.76
N ARG A 174 -27.00 16.82 9.50
CA ARG A 174 -27.87 15.82 10.14
C ARG A 174 -27.41 15.41 11.54
N GLY A 175 -26.28 15.94 12.03
CA GLY A 175 -25.71 15.62 13.34
C GLY A 175 -24.83 14.35 13.34
N VAL A 176 -24.45 13.84 12.17
CA VAL A 176 -23.52 12.70 12.05
C VAL A 176 -22.12 13.16 12.42
N THR A 177 -21.40 12.36 13.22
CA THR A 177 -20.01 12.67 13.58
C THR A 177 -19.07 12.36 12.41
N VAL A 178 -18.45 13.36 11.81
CA VAL A 178 -17.57 13.19 10.64
C VAL A 178 -16.11 13.47 11.00
N ARG A 179 -15.19 12.66 10.47
CA ARG A 179 -13.73 12.86 10.50
C ARG A 179 -13.11 12.56 9.15
N VAL A 180 -12.27 13.46 8.64
CA VAL A 180 -11.59 13.33 7.35
C VAL A 180 -10.08 13.47 7.50
N LEU A 181 -9.33 12.43 7.15
CA LEU A 181 -7.87 12.43 7.14
C LEU A 181 -7.37 12.37 5.70
N ILE A 182 -6.49 13.30 5.33
CA ILE A 182 -5.88 13.37 4.00
C ILE A 182 -4.36 13.32 4.13
N ASP A 183 -3.67 12.62 3.24
CA ASP A 183 -2.20 12.65 3.22
C ASP A 183 -1.65 14.07 2.93
N ALA A 184 -0.56 14.47 3.61
CA ALA A 184 0.08 15.78 3.42
C ALA A 184 0.55 16.07 2.01
N VAL A 185 1.05 15.07 1.29
CA VAL A 185 1.47 15.22 -0.11
C VAL A 185 0.25 15.19 -1.01
N GLY A 186 -0.66 14.24 -0.75
CA GLY A 186 -1.92 14.10 -1.46
C GLY A 186 -2.78 15.38 -1.47
N ALA A 187 -2.90 16.05 -0.32
CA ALA A 187 -3.65 17.31 -0.18
C ALA A 187 -3.09 18.49 -1.02
N ARG A 188 -1.86 18.38 -1.54
CA ARG A 188 -1.17 19.40 -2.34
C ARG A 188 -1.29 19.18 -3.85
N TYR A 189 -1.93 18.09 -4.30
CA TYR A 189 -2.17 17.85 -5.72
C TYR A 189 -3.15 18.86 -6.34
N SER A 190 -3.99 19.49 -5.51
CA SER A 190 -4.92 20.55 -5.90
C SER A 190 -4.53 21.89 -5.27
N VAL A 191 -4.54 22.95 -6.07
CA VAL A 191 -4.28 24.34 -5.64
C VAL A 191 -5.43 25.23 -6.10
N PRO A 192 -6.24 25.80 -5.18
CA PRO A 192 -6.20 25.61 -3.73
C PRO A 192 -6.60 24.19 -3.30
N SER A 193 -6.11 23.75 -2.14
CA SER A 193 -6.42 22.43 -1.56
C SER A 193 -7.89 22.32 -1.14
N ILE A 194 -8.45 21.11 -1.17
CA ILE A 194 -9.83 20.83 -0.72
C ILE A 194 -10.05 21.13 0.76
N LEU A 195 -8.98 21.14 1.58
CA LEU A 195 -9.05 21.40 3.02
C LEU A 195 -9.78 22.72 3.37
N GLY A 196 -9.68 23.73 2.51
CA GLY A 196 -10.40 24.99 2.68
C GLY A 196 -11.92 24.83 2.58
N HIS A 197 -12.39 23.98 1.65
CA HIS A 197 -13.81 23.67 1.48
C HIS A 197 -14.34 22.83 2.64
N LEU A 198 -13.58 21.83 3.09
CA LEU A 198 -13.93 21.03 4.27
C LEU A 198 -14.10 21.90 5.52
N ARG A 199 -13.14 22.83 5.75
CA ARG A 199 -13.21 23.77 6.87
C ARG A 199 -14.41 24.72 6.76
N SER A 200 -14.70 25.23 5.57
CA SER A 200 -15.82 26.17 5.35
C SER A 200 -17.19 25.50 5.53
N ALA A 201 -17.25 24.18 5.44
CA ALA A 201 -18.45 23.37 5.65
C ALA A 201 -18.51 22.76 7.08
N ASP A 202 -17.68 23.22 8.02
CA ASP A 202 -17.58 22.72 9.39
C ASP A 202 -17.29 21.20 9.49
N ILE A 203 -16.61 20.62 8.49
CA ILE A 203 -16.19 19.23 8.48
C ILE A 203 -14.83 19.11 9.18
N PRO A 204 -14.72 18.41 10.32
CA PRO A 204 -13.43 18.21 10.98
C PRO A 204 -12.49 17.38 10.11
N ALA A 205 -11.43 18.02 9.63
CA ALA A 205 -10.43 17.43 8.75
C ALA A 205 -9.01 17.75 9.21
N ASP A 206 -8.10 16.78 9.08
CA ASP A 206 -6.68 16.96 9.36
C ASP A 206 -5.82 16.25 8.30
N VAL A 207 -4.50 16.44 8.41
CA VAL A 207 -3.51 15.99 7.45
C VAL A 207 -2.57 14.99 8.09
N PHE A 208 -2.53 13.78 7.54
CA PHE A 208 -1.56 12.77 7.94
C PHE A 208 -0.15 13.28 7.67
N ASN A 209 0.69 13.30 8.71
CA ASN A 209 2.07 13.76 8.65
C ASN A 209 2.23 15.24 8.20
N GLY A 210 1.30 16.13 8.56
CA GLY A 210 1.29 17.56 8.16
C GLY A 210 2.48 18.42 8.63
N ASN A 211 3.17 18.07 9.72
CA ASN A 211 4.23 18.88 10.35
C ASN A 211 5.64 18.68 9.75
N ILE A 212 5.75 18.58 8.42
CA ILE A 212 7.04 18.36 7.71
C ILE A 212 7.96 19.59 7.82
N VAL A 213 7.39 20.80 7.93
CA VAL A 213 8.14 22.07 7.81
C VAL A 213 8.75 22.53 9.14
N MET A 214 8.30 22.01 10.29
CA MET A 214 8.83 22.42 11.60
C MET A 214 10.07 21.58 12.00
N GLY A 215 11.21 21.87 11.37
CA GLY A 215 12.59 21.75 11.90
C GLY A 215 13.18 20.40 12.36
N LEU A 216 12.39 19.37 12.69
CA LEU A 216 12.88 18.15 13.35
C LEU A 216 12.25 16.84 12.83
N ARG A 217 11.38 16.89 11.81
CA ARG A 217 10.69 15.72 11.23
C ARG A 217 11.14 15.32 9.82
N LEU A 218 12.28 15.81 9.31
CA LEU A 218 12.84 15.38 8.01
C LEU A 218 12.87 13.85 7.79
N PRO A 219 13.19 13.00 8.79
CA PRO A 219 13.18 11.54 8.60
C PRO A 219 11.79 10.96 8.31
N TYR A 220 10.73 11.68 8.68
CA TYR A 220 9.33 11.31 8.45
C TYR A 220 8.76 11.91 7.18
N ALA A 221 9.45 12.82 6.48
CA ALA A 221 8.94 13.49 5.29
C ALA A 221 8.58 12.53 4.14
N ASN A 222 9.16 11.33 4.15
CA ASN A 222 8.86 10.28 3.17
C ASN A 222 7.69 9.37 3.56
N LEU A 223 7.18 9.45 4.79
CA LEU A 223 6.01 8.69 5.22
C LEU A 223 4.75 9.27 4.61
N ARG A 224 3.97 8.40 3.98
CA ARG A 224 2.71 8.75 3.35
C ARG A 224 1.66 7.74 3.75
N THR A 225 0.45 8.19 4.06
CA THR A 225 -0.68 7.28 4.03
C THR A 225 -1.15 7.15 2.59
N HIS A 226 -1.06 5.94 2.05
CA HIS A 226 -1.58 5.60 0.73
C HIS A 226 -2.88 4.79 0.86
N ARG A 227 -3.44 4.72 2.07
CA ARG A 227 -4.70 4.06 2.37
C ARG A 227 -5.87 4.88 1.83
N LYS A 228 -6.93 4.18 1.39
CA LYS A 228 -8.23 4.76 1.05
C LYS A 228 -9.26 3.97 1.82
N ILE A 229 -9.78 4.53 2.90
CA ILE A 229 -10.71 3.88 3.81
C ILE A 229 -11.87 4.83 4.07
N LEU A 230 -13.08 4.41 3.79
CA LEU A 230 -14.30 5.08 4.24
C LEU A 230 -15.07 4.12 5.15
N ILE A 231 -15.29 4.50 6.40
CA ILE A 231 -16.16 3.75 7.33
C ILE A 231 -17.42 4.56 7.59
N VAL A 232 -18.58 3.94 7.39
CA VAL A 232 -19.88 4.53 7.71
C VAL A 232 -20.57 3.71 8.79
N ASP A 233 -20.92 4.39 9.88
CA ASP A 233 -21.60 3.86 11.07
C ASP A 233 -20.95 2.60 11.67
N GLY A 234 -19.67 2.34 11.39
CA GLY A 234 -19.02 1.08 11.77
C GLY A 234 -19.73 -0.17 11.24
N LYS A 235 -20.46 -0.06 10.13
CA LYS A 235 -21.25 -1.15 9.51
C LYS A 235 -20.80 -1.49 8.09
N VAL A 236 -20.48 -0.47 7.31
CA VAL A 236 -19.98 -0.61 5.94
C VAL A 236 -18.65 0.11 5.83
N ALA A 237 -17.73 -0.50 5.09
CA ALA A 237 -16.45 0.08 4.75
C ALA A 237 -16.28 0.14 3.24
N PHE A 238 -15.47 1.08 2.76
CA PHE A 238 -14.96 1.08 1.41
C PHE A 238 -13.44 1.15 1.44
N THR A 239 -12.79 0.37 0.57
CA THR A 239 -11.33 0.38 0.41
C THR A 239 -10.93 -0.06 -0.99
N GLY A 240 -9.70 0.23 -1.43
CA GLY A 240 -9.21 -0.12 -2.77
C GLY A 240 -8.13 0.83 -3.29
N GLY A 241 -7.98 0.89 -4.61
CA GLY A 241 -6.93 1.70 -5.26
C GLY A 241 -7.31 3.17 -5.50
N MET A 242 -8.62 3.45 -5.54
CA MET A 242 -9.18 4.68 -6.06
C MET A 242 -9.00 5.90 -5.14
N ASN A 243 -8.50 6.99 -5.69
CA ASN A 243 -8.48 8.30 -5.03
C ASN A 243 -9.76 9.10 -5.32
N ILE A 244 -10.05 10.14 -4.54
CA ILE A 244 -11.19 11.04 -4.81
C ILE A 244 -10.72 12.14 -5.77
N ARG A 245 -11.03 11.96 -7.06
CA ARG A 245 -10.67 12.90 -8.14
C ARG A 245 -11.46 12.66 -9.41
N LYS A 246 -11.70 13.72 -10.18
CA LYS A 246 -12.41 13.68 -11.47
C LYS A 246 -11.80 12.73 -12.50
N GLY A 247 -10.50 12.45 -12.40
CA GLY A 247 -9.77 11.62 -13.36
C GLY A 247 -10.25 10.18 -13.46
N PHE A 248 -10.97 9.65 -12.47
CA PHE A 248 -11.56 8.30 -12.51
C PHE A 248 -13.05 8.30 -12.90
N SER A 249 -13.67 9.48 -13.02
CA SER A 249 -15.09 9.62 -13.36
C SER A 249 -15.26 9.74 -14.87
N ALA A 250 -16.05 8.86 -15.48
CA ALA A 250 -16.38 8.99 -16.89
C ALA A 250 -17.37 10.15 -17.12
N GLU A 251 -18.23 10.43 -16.14
CA GLU A 251 -19.11 11.61 -16.16
C GLU A 251 -18.32 12.92 -16.33
N PHE A 252 -17.19 13.08 -15.62
CA PHE A 252 -16.41 14.31 -15.67
C PHE A 252 -15.20 14.29 -16.62
N ALA A 253 -14.58 13.12 -16.87
CA ALA A 253 -13.37 13.00 -17.70
C ALA A 253 -13.62 12.30 -19.06
N GLY A 254 -14.85 11.86 -19.33
CA GLY A 254 -15.22 11.19 -20.58
C GLY A 254 -14.48 9.87 -20.79
N SER A 255 -14.20 9.55 -22.06
CA SER A 255 -13.51 8.30 -22.45
C SER A 255 -12.06 8.19 -22.00
N ASN A 256 -11.46 9.27 -21.50
CA ASN A 256 -10.09 9.32 -21.00
C ASN A 256 -9.99 9.06 -19.49
N SER A 257 -11.10 8.74 -18.82
CA SER A 257 -11.09 8.41 -17.40
C SER A 257 -10.19 7.20 -17.13
N ALA A 258 -9.31 7.36 -16.14
CA ALA A 258 -8.51 6.26 -15.64
C ALA A 258 -9.45 5.22 -15.00
N ARG A 259 -9.04 3.96 -15.05
CA ARG A 259 -9.73 2.86 -14.37
C ARG A 259 -9.04 2.58 -13.04
N ASP A 260 -9.82 2.16 -12.07
CA ASP A 260 -9.34 1.62 -10.80
C ASP A 260 -10.45 0.73 -10.23
N THR A 261 -10.12 -0.09 -9.24
CA THR A 261 -11.10 -0.95 -8.57
C THR A 261 -11.20 -0.55 -7.11
N HIS A 262 -12.44 -0.38 -6.64
CA HIS A 262 -12.76 -0.13 -5.25
C HIS A 262 -13.71 -1.20 -4.74
N PHE A 263 -13.84 -1.33 -3.43
CA PHE A 263 -14.58 -2.43 -2.82
C PHE A 263 -15.47 -1.90 -1.72
N ARG A 264 -16.76 -2.25 -1.77
CA ARG A 264 -17.69 -2.07 -0.65
C ARG A 264 -17.67 -3.32 0.19
N VAL A 265 -17.49 -3.16 1.49
CA VAL A 265 -17.22 -4.27 2.42
C VAL A 265 -18.16 -4.20 3.61
N THR A 266 -18.72 -5.35 3.97
CA THR A 266 -19.53 -5.53 5.17
C THR A 266 -19.12 -6.80 5.91
N GLY A 267 -19.47 -6.87 7.20
CA GLY A 267 -19.12 -7.99 8.07
C GLY A 267 -17.94 -7.68 8.99
N PRO A 268 -17.40 -8.69 9.70
CA PRO A 268 -16.41 -8.51 10.76
C PRO A 268 -15.17 -7.70 10.39
N VAL A 269 -14.72 -7.76 9.14
CA VAL A 269 -13.53 -7.04 8.66
C VAL A 269 -13.66 -5.51 8.77
N VAL A 270 -14.88 -4.95 8.84
CA VAL A 270 -15.11 -3.51 9.04
C VAL A 270 -14.48 -3.02 10.34
N ALA A 271 -14.46 -3.86 11.38
CA ALA A 271 -13.81 -3.53 12.65
C ALA A 271 -12.30 -3.34 12.50
N ASP A 272 -11.66 -4.18 11.68
CA ASP A 272 -10.22 -4.10 11.42
C ASP A 272 -9.88 -2.85 10.62
N LEU A 273 -10.64 -2.56 9.56
CA LEU A 273 -10.48 -1.35 8.75
C LEU A 273 -10.68 -0.08 9.60
N PHE A 274 -11.70 -0.07 10.47
CA PHE A 274 -11.93 1.02 11.41
C PHE A 274 -10.75 1.17 12.39
N SER A 275 -10.24 0.07 12.94
CA SER A 275 -9.09 0.10 13.86
C SER A 275 -7.87 0.75 13.20
N VAL A 276 -7.59 0.45 11.93
CA VAL A 276 -6.48 1.05 11.19
C VAL A 276 -6.70 2.56 11.01
N ALA A 277 -7.84 2.95 10.44
CA ALA A 277 -8.12 4.38 10.18
C ALA A 277 -8.22 5.21 11.48
N ALA A 278 -8.75 4.65 12.56
CA ALA A 278 -8.84 5.31 13.86
C ALA A 278 -7.46 5.48 14.51
N GLU A 279 -6.54 4.55 14.30
CA GLU A 279 -5.15 4.68 14.75
C GLU A 279 -4.41 5.78 13.98
N ASP A 280 -4.62 5.88 12.67
CA ASP A 280 -4.01 6.93 11.85
C ASP A 280 -4.60 8.31 12.17
N TRP A 281 -5.91 8.40 12.43
CA TRP A 281 -6.56 9.61 12.93
C TRP A 281 -5.94 10.07 14.25
N ARG A 282 -5.82 9.16 15.22
CA ARG A 282 -5.22 9.45 16.52
C ARG A 282 -3.76 9.86 16.38
N PHE A 283 -3.01 9.23 15.48
CA PHE A 283 -1.62 9.61 15.23
C PHE A 283 -1.50 11.03 14.68
N ALA A 284 -2.44 11.47 13.85
CA ALA A 284 -2.44 12.81 13.28
C ALA A 284 -2.92 13.88 14.28
N THR A 285 -3.95 13.57 15.09
CA THR A 285 -4.72 14.58 15.84
C THR A 285 -4.67 14.44 17.36
N ASP A 286 -4.06 13.38 17.88
CA ASP A 286 -4.14 12.93 19.28
C ASP A 286 -5.57 12.59 19.79
N GLU A 287 -6.61 12.70 18.95
CA GLU A 287 -7.99 12.34 19.30
C GLU A 287 -8.19 10.82 19.22
N ALA A 288 -8.70 10.23 20.31
CA ALA A 288 -9.16 8.85 20.30
C ALA A 288 -10.66 8.77 19.95
N LEU A 289 -10.98 8.10 18.84
CA LEU A 289 -12.35 7.89 18.38
C LEU A 289 -13.11 6.90 19.30
N LYS A 290 -13.78 7.42 20.33
CA LYS A 290 -14.51 6.67 21.37
C LYS A 290 -15.96 7.14 21.52
N GLY A 291 -16.81 6.30 22.10
CA GLY A 291 -18.22 6.61 22.38
C GLY A 291 -19.17 6.01 21.34
N ASP A 292 -20.46 6.34 21.46
CA ASP A 292 -21.54 5.69 20.71
C ASP A 292 -21.49 5.94 19.19
N ALA A 293 -20.99 7.12 18.79
CA ALA A 293 -20.79 7.47 17.38
C ALA A 293 -19.85 6.46 16.70
N TRP A 294 -18.76 6.08 17.38
CA TRP A 294 -17.70 5.22 16.85
C TRP A 294 -17.87 3.73 17.18
N ARG A 295 -19.06 3.32 17.63
CA ARG A 295 -19.35 1.92 17.96
C ARG A 295 -19.53 1.09 16.70
N ILE A 296 -18.70 0.07 16.52
CA ILE A 296 -18.85 -0.96 15.47
C ILE A 296 -20.23 -1.62 15.60
N GLY A 297 -20.98 -1.65 14.50
CA GLY A 297 -22.32 -2.23 14.44
C GLY A 297 -22.32 -3.75 14.66
N PRO A 298 -23.50 -4.36 14.89
CA PRO A 298 -23.61 -5.82 14.91
C PRO A 298 -23.15 -6.36 13.56
N LEU A 299 -22.11 -7.19 13.62
CA LEU A 299 -21.46 -7.81 12.47
C LEU A 299 -22.33 -9.00 12.04
N SER A 300 -23.43 -8.76 11.34
CA SER A 300 -24.28 -9.85 10.85
C SER A 300 -23.54 -10.61 9.75
N PRO A 301 -23.19 -11.89 9.94
CA PRO A 301 -22.74 -12.72 8.83
C PRO A 301 -23.90 -12.83 7.84
N ALA A 302 -23.63 -12.79 6.55
CA ALA A 302 -24.58 -13.32 5.58
C ALA A 302 -24.79 -14.82 5.93
N PRO A 303 -26.03 -15.29 6.15
CA PRO A 303 -26.26 -16.71 6.39
C PRO A 303 -25.68 -17.55 5.24
N GLY A 304 -24.84 -18.53 5.56
CA GLY A 304 -24.39 -19.55 4.59
C GLY A 304 -23.20 -19.21 3.68
N LEU A 305 -22.54 -18.04 3.82
CA LEU A 305 -21.39 -17.69 2.97
C LEU A 305 -20.11 -17.43 3.80
N PRO A 306 -19.12 -18.34 3.77
CA PRO A 306 -17.89 -18.23 4.54
C PRO A 306 -16.81 -17.44 3.78
N MET A 307 -17.13 -16.27 3.22
CA MET A 307 -16.08 -15.42 2.65
C MET A 307 -15.13 -15.01 3.78
N LEU A 308 -13.93 -15.57 3.73
CA LEU A 308 -12.89 -15.37 4.72
C LEU A 308 -12.06 -14.16 4.30
N VAL A 309 -12.07 -13.13 5.12
CA VAL A 309 -11.39 -11.86 4.82
C VAL A 309 -10.50 -11.46 5.98
N ARG A 310 -9.31 -10.96 5.63
CA ARG A 310 -8.36 -10.37 6.55
C ARG A 310 -7.94 -9.01 6.05
N THR A 311 -7.99 -8.01 6.93
CA THR A 311 -7.36 -6.72 6.67
C THR A 311 -5.86 -6.86 6.83
N VAL A 312 -5.11 -6.42 5.82
CA VAL A 312 -3.65 -6.45 5.79
C VAL A 312 -3.15 -5.01 5.73
N ALA A 313 -2.81 -4.46 6.90
CA ALA A 313 -2.20 -3.14 7.00
C ALA A 313 -0.68 -3.29 6.97
N SER A 314 -0.02 -2.56 6.07
CA SER A 314 1.44 -2.51 5.96
C SER A 314 1.95 -1.08 6.10
N GLY A 315 3.23 -0.93 6.43
CA GLY A 315 3.86 0.37 6.62
C GLY A 315 5.29 0.28 7.17
N PRO A 316 6.04 1.39 7.18
CA PRO A 316 7.38 1.49 7.76
C PRO A 316 7.37 1.52 9.30
N ASP A 317 6.65 0.57 9.90
CA ASP A 317 6.40 0.45 11.33
C ASP A 317 6.55 -1.01 11.80
N ALA A 318 5.76 -1.46 12.77
CA ALA A 318 5.76 -2.85 13.24
C ALA A 318 5.23 -3.86 12.20
N SER A 319 4.57 -3.38 11.13
CA SER A 319 4.03 -4.13 9.99
C SER A 319 4.92 -4.02 8.75
N ILE A 320 6.19 -3.65 8.92
CA ILE A 320 7.15 -3.64 7.82
C ILE A 320 7.27 -5.05 7.23
N GLU A 321 7.22 -5.13 5.90
CA GLU A 321 7.25 -6.38 5.13
C GLU A 321 6.02 -7.29 5.30
N THR A 322 4.94 -6.87 5.95
CA THR A 322 3.71 -7.69 6.09
C THR A 322 3.18 -8.13 4.73
N ASN A 323 3.00 -7.19 3.79
CA ASN A 323 2.53 -7.50 2.43
C ASN A 323 3.53 -8.40 1.69
N HIS A 324 4.81 -8.08 1.81
CA HIS A 324 5.90 -8.85 1.16
C HIS A 324 5.88 -10.33 1.57
N LYS A 325 5.84 -10.61 2.89
CA LYS A 325 5.81 -11.98 3.43
C LYS A 325 4.54 -12.72 3.05
N LEU A 326 3.39 -12.03 3.10
CA LEU A 326 2.12 -12.64 2.72
C LEU A 326 2.09 -13.03 1.24
N LEU A 327 2.56 -12.15 0.34
CA LEU A 327 2.65 -12.43 -1.10
C LEU A 327 3.59 -13.60 -1.40
N ILE A 328 4.78 -13.65 -0.77
CA ILE A 328 5.69 -14.80 -0.90
C ILE A 328 5.01 -16.10 -0.47
N GLY A 329 4.33 -16.08 0.69
CA GLY A 329 3.56 -17.22 1.17
C GLY A 329 2.48 -17.64 0.17
N ALA A 330 1.72 -16.69 -0.37
CA ALA A 330 0.66 -16.94 -1.33
C ALA A 330 1.20 -17.56 -2.63
N PHE A 331 2.30 -17.03 -3.19
CA PHE A 331 2.95 -17.59 -4.38
C PHE A 331 3.50 -19.01 -4.13
N SER A 332 3.90 -19.32 -2.90
CA SER A 332 4.38 -20.65 -2.53
C SER A 332 3.30 -21.72 -2.57
N VAL A 333 2.02 -21.37 -2.33
CA VAL A 333 0.89 -22.31 -2.30
C VAL A 333 0.10 -22.39 -3.60
N ALA A 334 0.38 -21.51 -4.57
CA ALA A 334 -0.21 -21.52 -5.91
C ALA A 334 0.04 -22.85 -6.64
N ARG A 335 -0.96 -23.38 -7.34
CA ARG A 335 -0.86 -24.68 -8.04
C ARG A 335 -1.12 -24.62 -9.54
N LYS A 336 -1.94 -23.69 -10.02
CA LYS A 336 -2.40 -23.59 -11.40
C LYS A 336 -2.05 -22.24 -12.01
N SER A 337 -2.45 -21.15 -11.36
CA SER A 337 -2.31 -19.80 -11.90
C SER A 337 -2.05 -18.73 -10.84
N ILE A 338 -1.27 -17.72 -11.24
CA ILE A 338 -1.14 -16.42 -10.56
C ILE A 338 -1.46 -15.36 -11.61
N ARG A 339 -2.56 -14.63 -11.44
CA ARG A 339 -2.89 -13.48 -12.29
C ARG A 339 -2.80 -12.22 -11.47
N LEU A 340 -2.00 -11.26 -11.94
CA LEU A 340 -1.79 -10.02 -11.24
C LEU A 340 -1.89 -8.82 -12.18
N MET A 341 -2.46 -7.74 -11.66
CA MET A 341 -2.58 -6.45 -12.31
C MET A 341 -2.07 -5.39 -11.36
N SER A 342 -1.17 -4.55 -11.83
CA SER A 342 -0.65 -3.42 -11.06
C SER A 342 -0.21 -2.30 -11.99
N PRO A 343 -0.49 -1.02 -11.68
CA PRO A 343 0.02 0.09 -12.47
C PRO A 343 1.54 0.22 -12.40
N TYR A 344 2.12 -0.20 -11.28
CA TYR A 344 3.56 -0.15 -11.03
C TYR A 344 4.05 -1.51 -10.52
N PHE A 345 4.63 -2.29 -11.44
CA PHE A 345 5.17 -3.62 -11.17
C PHE A 345 6.70 -3.58 -11.16
N LEU A 346 7.26 -3.15 -10.05
CA LEU A 346 8.70 -3.04 -9.80
C LEU A 346 9.12 -3.85 -8.56
N PRO A 347 8.83 -5.17 -8.52
CA PRO A 347 9.10 -5.99 -7.36
C PRO A 347 10.60 -6.09 -7.06
N ASP A 348 10.91 -6.37 -5.80
CA ASP A 348 12.27 -6.70 -5.39
C ASP A 348 12.69 -8.11 -5.83
N ARG A 349 13.95 -8.45 -5.53
CA ARG A 349 14.53 -9.71 -5.98
C ARG A 349 13.83 -10.91 -5.34
N GLU A 350 13.37 -10.77 -4.10
CA GLU A 350 12.71 -11.78 -3.31
C GLU A 350 11.36 -12.15 -3.93
N LEU A 351 10.54 -11.15 -4.28
CA LEU A 351 9.26 -11.37 -4.98
C LEU A 351 9.45 -11.90 -6.40
N ILE A 352 10.44 -11.39 -7.15
CA ILE A 352 10.80 -11.96 -8.47
C ILE A 352 11.19 -13.44 -8.31
N SER A 353 12.00 -13.78 -7.30
CA SER A 353 12.39 -15.16 -7.04
C SER A 353 11.17 -16.01 -6.72
N ALA A 354 10.26 -15.55 -5.86
CA ALA A 354 9.06 -16.30 -5.50
C ALA A 354 8.16 -16.58 -6.73
N LEU A 355 7.93 -15.57 -7.58
CA LEU A 355 7.17 -15.72 -8.82
C LEU A 355 7.84 -16.69 -9.79
N THR A 356 9.13 -16.49 -10.08
CA THR A 356 9.86 -17.33 -11.04
C THR A 356 10.02 -18.77 -10.54
N THR A 357 10.15 -18.98 -9.23
CA THR A 357 10.09 -20.32 -8.62
C THR A 357 8.71 -20.94 -8.82
N ALA A 358 7.61 -20.20 -8.59
CA ALA A 358 6.26 -20.71 -8.85
C ALA A 358 6.06 -21.08 -10.33
N ALA A 359 6.52 -20.24 -11.26
CA ALA A 359 6.49 -20.53 -12.69
C ALA A 359 7.25 -21.81 -13.05
N ARG A 360 8.43 -22.03 -12.43
CA ARG A 360 9.21 -23.28 -12.58
C ARG A 360 8.50 -24.52 -12.03
N ARG A 361 7.57 -24.37 -11.08
CA ARG A 361 6.69 -25.47 -10.62
C ARG A 361 5.56 -25.78 -11.60
N GLY A 362 5.43 -25.04 -12.71
CA GLY A 362 4.36 -25.19 -13.69
C GLY A 362 3.14 -24.32 -13.42
N VAL A 363 3.23 -23.34 -12.51
CA VAL A 363 2.16 -22.35 -12.29
C VAL A 363 2.18 -21.34 -13.43
N GLU A 364 1.03 -21.11 -14.07
CA GLU A 364 0.90 -20.07 -15.09
C GLU A 364 0.88 -18.68 -14.45
N ILE A 365 1.76 -17.78 -14.88
CA ILE A 365 1.85 -16.44 -14.30
C ILE A 365 1.59 -15.38 -15.37
N ASP A 366 0.53 -14.59 -15.18
CA ASP A 366 0.17 -13.45 -16.01
C ASP A 366 0.30 -12.15 -15.22
N ILE A 367 1.16 -11.26 -15.71
CA ILE A 367 1.46 -9.95 -15.15
C ILE A 367 0.92 -8.90 -16.11
N VAL A 368 -0.08 -8.15 -15.66
CA VAL A 368 -0.76 -7.12 -16.45
C VAL A 368 -0.36 -5.75 -15.94
N VAL A 369 0.16 -4.93 -16.85
CA VAL A 369 0.60 -3.55 -16.59
C VAL A 369 0.06 -2.63 -17.69
N PRO A 370 -0.19 -1.34 -17.41
CA PRO A 370 -0.70 -0.42 -18.43
C PRO A 370 0.33 -0.16 -19.55
N ALA A 371 -0.12 -0.02 -20.80
CA ALA A 371 0.75 0.38 -21.91
C ALA A 371 1.20 1.84 -21.80
N VAL A 372 0.30 2.72 -21.36
CA VAL A 372 0.57 4.12 -21.09
C VAL A 372 0.51 4.34 -19.59
N ASN A 373 1.62 4.75 -18.99
CA ASN A 373 1.72 4.99 -17.56
C ASN A 373 1.75 6.50 -17.27
N ASN A 374 1.12 6.94 -16.19
CA ASN A 374 1.17 8.33 -15.75
C ASN A 374 2.55 8.70 -15.15
N LEU A 375 3.36 7.71 -14.75
CA LEU A 375 4.72 7.90 -14.23
C LEU A 375 5.77 7.33 -15.20
N PHE A 376 6.27 8.16 -16.11
CA PHE A 376 7.25 7.77 -17.13
C PHE A 376 8.51 7.11 -16.53
N LEU A 377 9.08 7.67 -15.46
CA LEU A 377 10.30 7.13 -14.85
C LEU A 377 10.10 5.71 -14.29
N VAL A 378 8.94 5.48 -13.66
CA VAL A 378 8.57 4.17 -13.11
C VAL A 378 8.36 3.16 -14.23
N ASP A 379 7.69 3.55 -15.31
CA ASP A 379 7.48 2.71 -16.48
C ASP A 379 8.78 2.20 -17.12
N ARG A 380 9.78 3.09 -17.24
CA ARG A 380 11.10 2.73 -17.75
C ARG A 380 11.83 1.76 -16.82
N ALA A 381 11.78 2.02 -15.51
CA ALA A 381 12.39 1.15 -14.51
C ALA A 381 11.75 -0.25 -14.49
N MET A 382 10.42 -0.34 -14.59
CA MET A 382 9.69 -1.62 -14.71
C MET A 382 10.13 -2.39 -15.95
N THR A 383 10.18 -1.71 -17.10
CA THR A 383 10.54 -2.33 -18.38
C THR A 383 11.96 -2.91 -18.36
N ALA A 384 12.88 -2.33 -17.57
CA ALA A 384 14.22 -2.88 -17.38
C ALA A 384 14.25 -4.21 -16.61
N GLN A 385 13.23 -4.55 -15.81
CA GLN A 385 13.16 -5.79 -15.04
C GLN A 385 12.42 -6.94 -15.74
N PHE A 386 11.60 -6.65 -16.76
CA PHE A 386 10.77 -7.67 -17.41
C PHE A 386 11.57 -8.85 -17.98
N ASP A 387 12.83 -8.64 -18.36
CA ASP A 387 13.68 -9.72 -18.86
C ASP A 387 13.97 -10.80 -17.81
N GLN A 388 13.93 -10.48 -16.51
CA GLN A 388 14.11 -11.44 -15.42
C GLN A 388 12.91 -12.37 -15.26
N LEU A 389 11.72 -11.88 -15.60
CA LEU A 389 10.45 -12.61 -15.51
C LEU A 389 10.24 -13.48 -16.74
N LEU A 390 10.37 -12.89 -17.94
CA LEU A 390 10.11 -13.57 -19.21
C LEU A 390 11.06 -14.75 -19.46
N LYS A 391 12.33 -14.66 -19.04
CA LYS A 391 13.29 -15.77 -19.12
C LYS A 391 12.92 -16.96 -18.23
N ASN A 392 12.00 -16.77 -17.29
CA ASN A 392 11.61 -17.74 -16.29
C ASN A 392 10.10 -18.08 -16.35
N TYR A 393 9.54 -18.07 -17.56
CA TYR A 393 8.17 -18.51 -17.89
C TYR A 393 7.03 -17.66 -17.34
N CYS A 394 7.31 -16.52 -16.71
CA CYS A 394 6.26 -15.54 -16.45
C CYS A 394 5.87 -14.83 -17.76
N ARG A 395 4.60 -14.48 -17.91
CA ARG A 395 4.07 -13.71 -19.05
C ARG A 395 3.77 -12.29 -18.59
N VAL A 396 4.25 -11.30 -19.34
CA VAL A 396 3.99 -9.88 -19.06
C VAL A 396 3.21 -9.30 -20.22
N TRP A 397 2.17 -8.54 -19.89
CA TRP A 397 1.18 -8.01 -20.81
C TRP A 397 1.02 -6.51 -20.60
N ARG A 398 1.01 -5.74 -21.69
CA ARG A 398 0.79 -4.30 -21.71
C ARG A 398 -0.63 -4.03 -22.19
N THR A 399 -1.52 -3.52 -21.33
CA THR A 399 -2.92 -3.25 -21.70
C THR A 399 -3.06 -1.95 -22.46
N GLU A 400 -3.80 -1.98 -23.56
CA GLU A 400 -4.18 -0.77 -24.30
C GLU A 400 -5.40 -0.10 -23.65
N GLY A 401 -5.63 1.17 -24.01
CA GLY A 401 -6.74 1.97 -23.50
C GLY A 401 -6.36 2.89 -22.34
N PRO A 402 -7.36 3.37 -21.57
CA PRO A 402 -7.12 4.27 -20.46
C PRO A 402 -6.24 3.64 -19.38
N PHE A 403 -5.48 4.49 -18.68
CA PHE A 403 -4.61 4.06 -17.58
C PHE A 403 -5.42 3.32 -16.52
N ASP A 404 -5.03 2.08 -16.21
CA ASP A 404 -5.65 1.27 -15.15
C ASP A 404 -4.73 1.24 -13.92
N HIS A 405 -5.25 1.76 -12.81
CA HIS A 405 -4.58 1.89 -11.54
C HIS A 405 -4.98 0.78 -10.55
N SER A 406 -5.71 -0.25 -10.98
CA SER A 406 -6.14 -1.34 -10.11
C SER A 406 -4.96 -2.16 -9.58
N LYS A 407 -5.03 -2.60 -8.32
CA LYS A 407 -4.05 -3.50 -7.69
C LYS A 407 -4.76 -4.80 -7.34
N LEU A 408 -4.72 -5.74 -8.27
CA LEU A 408 -5.49 -6.98 -8.21
C LEU A 408 -4.56 -8.16 -8.32
N LEU A 409 -4.80 -9.17 -7.50
CA LEU A 409 -4.09 -10.44 -7.56
C LEU A 409 -5.09 -11.56 -7.29
N SER A 410 -5.05 -12.61 -8.11
CA SER A 410 -5.82 -13.84 -7.93
C SER A 410 -4.91 -15.05 -8.10
N ILE A 411 -5.06 -16.02 -7.21
CA ILE A 411 -4.35 -17.30 -7.22
C ILE A 411 -5.37 -18.43 -7.36
N ASP A 412 -5.22 -19.19 -8.45
CA ASP A 412 -6.02 -20.35 -8.79
C ASP A 412 -7.54 -20.13 -8.83
N GLY A 413 -8.01 -18.88 -8.89
CA GLY A 413 -9.43 -18.52 -8.76
C GLY A 413 -10.02 -18.83 -7.38
N VAL A 414 -9.18 -18.97 -6.33
CA VAL A 414 -9.63 -19.33 -4.97
C VAL A 414 -9.22 -18.30 -3.92
N TRP A 415 -8.04 -17.70 -4.09
CA TRP A 415 -7.51 -16.68 -3.17
C TRP A 415 -7.28 -15.39 -3.95
N ALA A 416 -7.69 -14.27 -3.39
CA ALA A 416 -7.50 -12.95 -3.96
C ALA A 416 -6.87 -11.99 -2.97
N TYR A 417 -6.17 -11.00 -3.52
CA TYR A 417 -5.54 -9.93 -2.78
C TYR A 417 -5.72 -8.63 -3.52
N VAL A 418 -6.41 -7.70 -2.88
CA VAL A 418 -6.89 -6.46 -3.49
C VAL A 418 -6.77 -5.30 -2.51
N GLY A 419 -6.51 -4.09 -3.01
CA GLY A 419 -6.39 -2.95 -2.11
C GLY A 419 -5.64 -1.77 -2.73
N SER A 420 -4.77 -1.17 -1.92
CA SER A 420 -4.04 0.05 -2.26
C SER A 420 -2.58 -0.19 -2.64
N SER A 421 -2.01 -1.35 -2.30
CA SER A 421 -0.60 -1.64 -2.49
C SER A 421 -0.21 -1.88 -3.94
N ASN A 422 0.75 -1.11 -4.42
CA ASN A 422 1.47 -1.43 -5.65
C ASN A 422 2.55 -2.49 -5.38
N LEU A 423 3.01 -3.15 -6.43
CA LEU A 423 4.11 -4.10 -6.34
C LEU A 423 5.45 -3.42 -6.67
N ASP A 424 5.75 -2.36 -5.93
CA ASP A 424 7.00 -1.60 -5.99
C ASP A 424 7.64 -1.45 -4.60
N ALA A 425 8.94 -1.14 -4.56
CA ALA A 425 9.70 -1.07 -3.32
C ALA A 425 9.21 0.04 -2.39
N ARG A 426 8.72 1.15 -2.94
CA ARG A 426 8.20 2.27 -2.15
C ARG A 426 6.90 1.89 -1.44
N SER A 427 5.93 1.32 -2.15
CA SER A 427 4.66 0.88 -1.59
C SER A 427 4.87 -0.19 -0.51
N LEU A 428 5.72 -1.18 -0.77
CA LEU A 428 5.95 -2.29 0.16
C LEU A 428 6.78 -1.94 1.40
N ARG A 429 7.49 -0.81 1.42
CA ARG A 429 8.44 -0.47 2.50
C ARG A 429 8.27 0.91 3.13
N LEU A 430 7.72 1.88 2.41
CA LEU A 430 7.74 3.31 2.81
C LEU A 430 6.34 3.91 2.95
N ASN A 431 5.35 3.43 2.20
CA ASN A 431 3.98 3.90 2.35
C ASN A 431 3.25 3.08 3.40
N PHE A 432 2.31 3.70 4.10
CA PHE A 432 1.26 2.97 4.80
C PHE A 432 0.21 2.56 3.77
N GLU A 433 0.00 1.26 3.63
CA GLU A 433 -0.97 0.69 2.70
C GLU A 433 -2.02 -0.13 3.46
N ILE A 434 -3.11 -0.43 2.78
CA ILE A 434 -4.21 -1.27 3.26
C ILE A 434 -4.70 -2.17 2.13
N ASP A 435 -4.77 -3.46 2.41
CA ASP A 435 -5.25 -4.46 1.46
C ASP A 435 -6.18 -5.45 2.16
N LEU A 436 -6.96 -6.16 1.36
CA LEU A 436 -7.82 -7.25 1.76
C LEU A 436 -7.27 -8.54 1.18
N GLU A 437 -6.98 -9.47 2.06
CA GLU A 437 -6.79 -10.86 1.69
C GLU A 437 -8.14 -11.58 1.77
N VAL A 438 -8.53 -12.22 0.67
CA VAL A 438 -9.83 -12.85 0.53
C VAL A 438 -9.65 -14.31 0.11
N LEU A 439 -10.17 -15.22 0.91
CA LEU A 439 -10.26 -16.64 0.57
C LEU A 439 -11.74 -16.96 0.30
N ASP A 440 -12.11 -16.83 -0.98
CA ASP A 440 -13.41 -17.18 -1.53
C ASP A 440 -13.29 -17.40 -3.03
N ALA A 441 -13.79 -18.53 -3.53
CA ALA A 441 -13.64 -18.91 -4.93
C ALA A 441 -14.49 -18.08 -5.89
N GLY A 442 -15.65 -17.58 -5.45
CA GLY A 442 -16.51 -16.71 -6.26
C GLY A 442 -15.81 -15.38 -6.51
N PHE A 443 -15.43 -14.70 -5.42
CA PHE A 443 -14.72 -13.43 -5.48
C PHE A 443 -13.37 -13.54 -6.20
N ALA A 444 -12.55 -14.55 -5.88
CA ALA A 444 -11.26 -14.70 -6.54
C ALA A 444 -11.37 -15.01 -8.03
N SER A 445 -12.43 -15.71 -8.45
CA SER A 445 -12.73 -15.93 -9.88
C SER A 445 -13.22 -14.65 -10.57
N GLU A 446 -14.02 -13.83 -9.90
CA GLU A 446 -14.44 -12.51 -10.39
C GLU A 446 -13.22 -11.59 -10.64
N ILE A 447 -12.32 -11.50 -9.67
CA ILE A 447 -11.04 -10.77 -9.84
C ILE A 447 -10.21 -11.37 -10.97
N GLN A 448 -10.15 -12.70 -11.07
CA GLN A 448 -9.42 -13.38 -12.16
C GLN A 448 -10.02 -13.07 -13.55
N ALA A 449 -11.35 -12.98 -13.64
CA ALA A 449 -12.08 -12.63 -14.86
C ALA A 449 -11.85 -11.17 -15.24
N ARG A 450 -11.84 -10.25 -14.27
CA ARG A 450 -11.51 -8.83 -14.48
C ARG A 450 -10.10 -8.65 -15.05
N ILE A 451 -9.10 -9.32 -14.48
CA ILE A 451 -7.73 -9.33 -15.04
C ILE A 451 -7.74 -9.97 -16.44
N GLY A 452 -8.51 -11.04 -16.64
CA GLY A 452 -8.69 -11.71 -17.94
C GLY A 452 -9.30 -10.82 -19.02
N SER A 453 -10.23 -9.95 -18.68
CA SER A 453 -10.82 -8.98 -19.60
C SER A 453 -9.77 -8.00 -20.12
N ALA A 454 -8.90 -7.51 -19.23
CA ALA A 454 -7.80 -6.63 -19.64
C ALA A 454 -6.78 -7.34 -20.55
N LEU A 455 -6.54 -8.65 -20.34
CA LEU A 455 -5.70 -9.46 -21.22
C LEU A 455 -6.22 -9.53 -22.66
N ALA A 456 -7.54 -9.46 -22.87
CA ALA A 456 -8.14 -9.54 -24.21
C ALA A 456 -7.69 -8.40 -25.14
N THR A 457 -7.32 -7.26 -24.55
CA THR A 457 -6.82 -6.06 -25.25
C THR A 457 -5.33 -5.82 -25.02
N ALA A 458 -4.60 -6.78 -24.44
CA ALA A 458 -3.22 -6.58 -24.05
C ALA A 458 -2.23 -7.10 -25.11
N VAL A 459 -1.12 -6.38 -25.25
CA VAL A 459 0.00 -6.78 -26.11
C VAL A 459 1.03 -7.54 -25.26
N PRO A 460 1.45 -8.75 -25.67
CA PRO A 460 2.47 -9.49 -24.96
C PRO A 460 3.83 -8.80 -25.07
N VAL A 461 4.55 -8.71 -23.95
CA VAL A 461 5.95 -8.30 -23.94
C VAL A 461 6.82 -9.52 -24.21
N THR A 462 7.61 -9.48 -25.28
CA THR A 462 8.53 -10.59 -25.63
C THR A 462 9.98 -10.25 -25.34
N LEU A 463 10.78 -11.27 -25.04
CA LEU A 463 12.21 -11.10 -24.77
C LEU A 463 12.95 -10.54 -25.99
N ASP A 464 12.55 -10.95 -27.20
CA ASP A 464 13.15 -10.48 -28.45
C ASP A 464 12.83 -9.01 -28.69
N ALA A 465 11.57 -8.59 -28.46
CA ALA A 465 11.20 -7.17 -28.55
C ALA A 465 11.99 -6.33 -27.54
N LEU A 466 12.15 -6.80 -26.29
CA LEU A 466 12.93 -6.07 -25.29
C LEU A 466 14.41 -5.91 -25.69
N ARG A 467 14.99 -6.92 -26.34
CA ARG A 467 16.40 -6.94 -26.80
C ARG A 467 16.63 -6.11 -28.06
N ALA A 468 15.66 -6.07 -28.97
CA ALA A 468 15.73 -5.33 -30.23
C ALA A 468 15.76 -3.80 -30.02
N ARG A 469 15.38 -3.31 -28.83
CA ARG A 469 15.38 -1.88 -28.51
C ARG A 469 16.80 -1.27 -28.59
N PRO A 470 16.94 -0.02 -29.07
CA PRO A 470 18.22 0.70 -29.16
C PRO A 470 19.01 0.67 -27.85
N PHE A 471 20.34 0.57 -27.95
CA PHE A 471 21.22 0.48 -26.78
C PHE A 471 21.03 1.64 -25.80
N LEU A 472 20.96 2.88 -26.28
CA LEU A 472 20.79 4.06 -25.43
C LEU A 472 19.48 4.03 -24.65
N ILE A 473 18.41 3.52 -25.26
CA ILE A 473 17.11 3.33 -24.60
C ILE A 473 17.23 2.29 -23.49
N ARG A 474 17.85 1.13 -23.78
CA ARG A 474 18.06 0.07 -22.78
C ARG A 474 18.98 0.52 -21.64
N LEU A 475 20.01 1.30 -21.94
CA LEU A 475 20.91 1.87 -20.94
C LEU A 475 20.16 2.83 -20.02
N PHE A 476 19.37 3.74 -20.61
CA PHE A 476 18.55 4.68 -19.85
C PHE A 476 17.56 3.97 -18.91
N ASP A 477 16.85 2.96 -19.41
CA ASP A 477 15.94 2.14 -18.58
C ASP A 477 16.68 1.50 -17.41
N ARG A 478 17.88 0.95 -17.64
CA ARG A 478 18.69 0.33 -16.59
C ARG A 478 19.25 1.33 -15.59
N VAL A 479 19.59 2.55 -16.01
CA VAL A 479 20.00 3.62 -15.09
C VAL A 479 18.83 4.03 -14.20
N LEU A 480 17.63 4.21 -14.77
CA LEU A 480 16.43 4.50 -13.98
C LEU A 480 16.08 3.36 -13.01
N TRP A 481 16.26 2.11 -13.45
CA TRP A 481 16.10 0.93 -12.59
C TRP A 481 17.02 0.93 -11.36
N LEU A 482 18.21 1.54 -11.41
CA LEU A 482 19.04 1.68 -10.20
C LEU A 482 18.37 2.53 -9.11
N GLY A 483 17.42 3.39 -9.49
CA GLY A 483 16.58 4.16 -8.58
C GLY A 483 15.42 3.38 -7.95
N SER A 484 15.18 2.12 -8.34
CA SER A 484 14.02 1.31 -7.90
C SER A 484 13.77 1.29 -6.39
N PRO A 485 14.78 1.29 -5.49
CA PRO A 485 14.52 1.35 -4.05
C PRO A 485 13.77 2.60 -3.56
N TYR A 486 13.65 3.62 -4.40
CA TYR A 486 13.02 4.90 -4.10
C TYR A 486 11.84 5.25 -5.01
N LEU A 487 11.65 4.48 -6.09
CA LEU A 487 10.58 4.66 -7.07
C LEU A 487 9.27 4.02 -6.59
#